data_AF-F3CDP8-F1
#
_entry.id   AF-F3CDP8-F1
#
_cell.length_a   1.000
_cell.length_b   1.000
_cell.length_c   1.000
_cell.angle_alpha   90.00
_cell.angle_beta   90.00
_cell.angle_gamma   90.00
#
_symmetry.space_group_name_H-M   'P 1'
#
loop_
_entity.id
_entity.type
_entity.pdbx_description
1 polymer ?
#
loop_
_entity_poly.entity_id
_entity_poly.type
_entity_poly.pdbx_seq_one_letter_code
_entity_poly.pdbx_strand_id
1 'polypeptide(L)'
;EKLANEMAGADAVLKLRLHLAQPYDNAQPAPPAPDVDHKVEASRLNIIMMELVFESAWARRTYYASEHFKAITQGISEHVRYITPFGVSGVYTYVRDAVMTTAGIRGSRQAELIRQLGAINQTRPEIERLFGAAP
;
A
#
# COMPACT_ATOMS: atom_id res chain seq x y z
N GLU A 1 -0.71 18.14 -2.30
CA GLU A 1 0.38 18.11 -1.30
C GLU A 1 0.04 18.79 0.02
N LYS A 2 -0.60 19.99 0.03
CA LYS A 2 -0.98 20.71 1.27
C LYS A 2 -1.57 19.82 2.37
N LEU A 3 -2.60 19.03 2.05
CA LEU A 3 -3.23 18.11 3.01
C LEU A 3 -2.22 17.14 3.64
N ALA A 4 -1.33 16.55 2.84
CA ALA A 4 -0.32 15.63 3.34
C ALA A 4 0.66 16.32 4.29
N ASN A 5 1.07 17.56 3.99
CA ASN A 5 1.96 18.31 4.87
C ASN A 5 1.31 18.63 6.23
N GLU A 6 0.06 19.08 6.21
CA GLU A 6 -0.71 19.34 7.44
C GLU A 6 -0.85 18.07 8.28
N MET A 7 -1.22 16.95 7.64
CA MET A 7 -1.35 15.66 8.33
C MET A 7 -0.02 15.16 8.90
N ALA A 8 1.09 15.34 8.18
CA ALA A 8 2.42 14.93 8.64
C ALA A 8 2.93 15.75 9.83
N GLY A 9 2.42 16.97 10.02
CA GLY A 9 2.75 17.82 11.16
C GLY A 9 1.99 17.48 12.44
N ALA A 10 1.02 16.57 12.41
CA ALA A 10 0.23 16.20 13.58
C ALA A 10 0.94 15.13 14.43
N ASP A 11 1.03 15.34 15.74
CA ASP A 11 1.69 14.43 16.68
C ASP A 11 1.16 12.98 16.63
N ALA A 12 -0.11 12.80 16.26
CA ALA A 12 -0.74 11.48 16.15
C ALA A 12 -0.25 10.66 14.95
N VAL A 13 0.35 11.29 13.93
CA VAL A 13 0.78 10.65 12.68
C VAL A 13 2.27 10.28 12.80
N LEU A 14 2.56 9.00 13.04
CA LEU A 14 3.93 8.51 13.19
C LEU A 14 4.71 8.48 11.87
N LYS A 15 4.00 8.29 10.76
CA LYS A 15 4.56 8.28 9.42
C LYS A 15 3.47 8.66 8.43
N LEU A 16 3.86 9.51 7.47
CA LEU A 16 3.11 9.75 6.26
C LEU A 16 4.01 9.47 5.06
N ARG A 17 3.47 8.79 4.05
CA ARG A 17 4.10 8.68 2.74
C ARG A 17 3.10 9.01 1.66
N LEU A 18 3.45 9.96 0.80
CA LEU A 18 2.64 10.35 -0.35
C LEU A 18 3.28 9.79 -1.63
N HIS A 19 2.50 9.07 -2.42
CA HIS A 19 2.87 8.61 -3.74
C HIS A 19 2.04 9.35 -4.77
N LEU A 20 2.72 10.18 -5.57
CA LEU A 20 2.14 10.83 -6.73
C LEU A 20 2.36 9.90 -7.92
N ALA A 21 1.31 9.19 -8.33
CA ALA A 21 1.38 8.40 -9.55
C ALA A 21 1.47 9.33 -10.76
N GLN A 22 2.19 8.90 -11.79
CA GLN A 22 2.12 9.58 -13.08
C GLN A 22 0.68 9.49 -13.60
N PRO A 23 0.10 10.60 -14.09
CA PRO A 23 -1.23 10.56 -14.66
C PRO A 23 -1.32 9.58 -15.83
N TYR A 24 -2.45 8.89 -15.96
CA TYR A 24 -2.68 8.03 -17.12
C TYR A 24 -2.89 8.89 -18.36
N ASP A 25 -2.16 8.60 -19.44
CA ASP A 25 -2.31 9.30 -20.72
C ASP A 25 -3.23 8.51 -21.67
N ASN A 26 -4.47 8.95 -21.79
CA ASN A 26 -5.42 8.37 -22.75
C ASN A 26 -5.00 8.57 -24.21
N ALA A 27 -4.08 9.50 -24.52
CA ALA A 27 -3.55 9.68 -25.87
C ALA A 27 -2.44 8.66 -26.20
N GLN A 28 -1.82 8.06 -25.18
CA GLN A 28 -0.81 7.01 -25.30
C GLN A 28 -1.16 5.85 -24.33
N PRO A 29 -2.25 5.12 -24.59
CA PRO A 29 -2.69 4.07 -23.69
C PRO A 29 -1.67 2.93 -23.61
N ALA A 30 -1.79 2.11 -22.57
CA ALA A 30 -1.04 0.86 -22.47
C ALA A 30 -1.25 0.00 -23.75
N PRO A 31 -0.28 -0.87 -24.11
CA PRO A 31 -0.37 -1.70 -25.31
C PRO A 31 -1.74 -2.39 -25.42
N PRO A 32 -2.42 -2.29 -26.57
CA PRO A 32 -3.79 -2.73 -26.68
C PRO A 32 -3.88 -4.25 -26.51
N ALA A 33 -4.58 -4.67 -25.45
CA ALA A 33 -5.08 -6.02 -25.32
C ALA A 33 -6.38 -6.19 -26.14
N PRO A 34 -6.58 -7.32 -26.85
CA PRO A 34 -7.80 -7.60 -27.58
C PRO A 34 -9.04 -7.49 -26.68
N ASP A 35 -10.11 -6.87 -27.18
CA ASP A 35 -11.41 -6.72 -26.51
C ASP A 35 -11.38 -5.98 -25.15
N VAL A 36 -10.36 -5.15 -24.89
CA VAL A 36 -10.25 -4.33 -23.68
C VAL A 36 -10.21 -2.85 -24.04
N ASP A 37 -11.08 -2.03 -23.41
CA ASP A 37 -10.98 -0.58 -23.46
C ASP A 37 -9.90 -0.09 -22.50
N HIS A 38 -8.84 0.52 -23.05
CA HIS A 38 -7.73 1.07 -22.28
C HIS A 38 -7.90 2.55 -21.97
N LYS A 39 -9.08 3.13 -22.25
CA LYS A 39 -9.41 4.50 -21.89
C LYS A 39 -9.88 4.57 -20.43
N VAL A 40 -9.26 5.46 -19.69
CA VAL A 40 -9.60 5.70 -18.28
C VAL A 40 -10.47 6.96 -18.17
N GLU A 41 -11.50 6.92 -17.33
CA GLU A 41 -12.34 8.10 -17.09
C GLU A 41 -11.55 9.26 -16.46
N ALA A 42 -11.98 10.50 -16.71
CA ALA A 42 -11.31 11.71 -16.24
C ALA A 42 -11.03 11.71 -14.72
N SER A 43 -11.96 11.16 -13.93
CA SER A 43 -11.83 11.06 -12.47
C SER A 43 -10.74 10.09 -11.99
N ARG A 44 -10.22 9.24 -12.88
CA ARG A 44 -9.21 8.22 -12.60
C ARG A 44 -7.88 8.47 -13.31
N LEU A 45 -7.78 9.54 -14.10
CA LEU A 45 -6.51 9.92 -14.73
C LEU A 45 -5.45 10.31 -13.70
N ASN A 46 -5.89 10.88 -12.57
CA ASN A 46 -5.02 11.28 -11.49
C ASN A 46 -5.32 10.42 -10.27
N ILE A 47 -4.34 9.58 -9.89
CA ILE A 47 -4.42 8.73 -8.71
C ILE A 47 -3.27 9.11 -7.77
N ILE A 48 -3.60 9.22 -6.49
CA ILE A 48 -2.64 9.46 -5.42
C ILE A 48 -2.83 8.35 -4.39
N MET A 49 -1.73 7.84 -3.87
CA MET A 49 -1.76 6.87 -2.77
C MET A 49 -1.10 7.52 -1.56
N MET A 50 -1.74 7.40 -0.41
CA MET A 50 -1.24 7.96 0.84
C MET A 50 -1.21 6.87 1.91
N GLU A 51 -0.03 6.62 2.46
CA GLU A 51 0.18 5.76 3.61
C GLU A 51 0.19 6.62 4.88
N LEU A 52 -0.59 6.21 5.89
CA LEU A 52 -0.63 6.84 7.20
C LEU A 52 -0.43 5.77 8.27
N VAL A 53 0.51 6.01 9.17
CA VAL A 53 0.78 5.15 10.32
C VAL A 53 0.44 5.88 11.60
N PHE A 54 -0.35 5.23 12.45
CA PHE A 54 -0.70 5.67 13.79
C PHE A 54 -0.20 4.63 14.78
N GLU A 55 0.11 5.06 16.01
CA GLU A 55 0.54 4.16 17.08
C GLU A 55 -0.51 3.07 17.37
N SER A 56 -1.78 3.46 17.36
CA SER A 56 -2.88 2.57 17.68
C SER A 56 -4.16 2.92 16.93
N ALA A 57 -5.09 1.97 16.91
CA ALA A 57 -6.41 2.19 16.36
C ALA A 57 -7.23 3.22 17.18
N TRP A 58 -6.87 3.45 18.45
CA TRP A 58 -7.41 4.52 19.28
C TRP A 58 -6.91 5.88 18.79
N ALA A 59 -5.58 6.07 18.73
CA ALA A 59 -4.96 7.32 18.26
C ALA A 59 -5.48 7.75 16.88
N ARG A 60 -5.60 6.80 15.94
CA ARG A 60 -6.18 7.05 14.61
C ARG A 60 -7.61 7.60 14.68
N ARG A 61 -8.48 6.99 15.50
CA ARG A 61 -9.89 7.42 15.61
C ARG A 61 -10.01 8.78 16.27
N THR A 62 -9.24 9.02 17.32
CA THR A 62 -9.18 10.32 17.99
C THR A 62 -8.71 11.42 17.03
N TYR A 63 -7.67 11.14 16.23
CA TYR A 63 -7.17 12.08 15.23
C TYR A 63 -8.23 12.42 14.17
N TYR A 64 -8.90 11.42 13.58
CA TYR A 64 -9.95 11.68 12.59
C TYR A 64 -11.20 12.36 13.15
N ALA A 65 -11.44 12.28 14.47
CA ALA A 65 -12.51 13.01 15.13
C ALA A 65 -12.14 14.45 15.52
N SER A 66 -10.85 14.81 15.46
CA SER A 66 -10.33 16.10 15.93
C SER A 66 -10.77 17.28 15.06
N GLU A 67 -10.85 18.47 15.67
CA GLU A 67 -11.12 19.73 14.95
C GLU A 67 -10.03 20.08 13.94
N HIS A 68 -8.77 19.75 14.25
CA HIS A 68 -7.66 19.92 13.32
C HIS A 68 -7.91 19.12 12.03
N PHE A 69 -8.26 17.84 12.13
CA PHE A 69 -8.53 17.02 10.94
C PHE A 69 -9.72 17.53 10.13
N LYS A 70 -10.79 17.98 10.79
CA LYS A 70 -11.95 18.59 10.12
C LYS A 70 -11.56 19.87 9.37
N ALA A 71 -10.73 20.72 9.96
CA ALA A 71 -10.29 21.96 9.35
C ALA A 71 -9.43 21.71 8.10
N ILE A 72 -8.46 20.78 8.16
CA ILE A 72 -7.56 20.52 7.02
C ILE A 72 -8.22 19.75 5.88
N THR A 73 -9.35 19.07 6.16
CA THR A 73 -10.13 18.33 5.15
C THR A 73 -11.32 19.12 4.61
N GLN A 74 -11.54 20.36 5.07
CA GLN A 74 -12.58 21.23 4.55
C GLN A 74 -12.37 21.48 3.05
N GLY A 75 -13.41 21.25 2.25
CA GLY A 75 -13.38 21.43 0.79
C GLY A 75 -12.72 20.28 0.00
N ILE A 76 -12.26 19.20 0.66
CA ILE A 76 -11.56 18.10 -0.04
C ILE A 76 -12.40 17.47 -1.17
N SER A 77 -13.73 17.52 -1.08
CA SER A 77 -14.66 17.01 -2.11
C SER A 77 -14.56 17.73 -3.45
N GLU A 78 -14.03 18.96 -3.48
CA GLU A 78 -13.78 19.69 -4.73
C GLU A 78 -12.60 19.12 -5.52
N HIS A 79 -11.68 18.45 -4.82
CA HIS A 79 -10.45 17.90 -5.40
C HIS A 79 -10.44 16.39 -5.50
N VAL A 80 -11.24 15.70 -4.67
CA VAL A 80 -11.21 14.24 -4.54
C VAL A 80 -12.60 13.67 -4.80
N ARG A 81 -12.73 12.98 -5.94
CA ARG A 81 -14.00 12.32 -6.31
C ARG A 81 -14.28 11.07 -5.47
N TYR A 82 -13.24 10.34 -5.10
CA TYR A 82 -13.37 9.05 -4.42
C TYR A 82 -12.16 8.74 -3.54
N ILE A 83 -12.40 8.12 -2.38
CA ILE A 83 -11.36 7.68 -1.44
C ILE A 83 -11.69 6.26 -1.00
N THR A 84 -10.70 5.36 -1.07
CA THR A 84 -10.82 3.98 -0.55
C THR A 84 -9.78 3.75 0.53
N PRO A 85 -10.10 4.00 1.81
CA PRO A 85 -9.19 3.66 2.89
C PRO A 85 -9.22 2.15 3.16
N PHE A 86 -8.05 1.54 3.31
CA PHE A 86 -7.94 0.15 3.76
C PHE A 86 -6.83 0.03 4.81
N GLY A 87 -7.02 -0.88 5.76
CA GLY A 87 -6.00 -1.20 6.76
C GLY A 87 -4.91 -2.08 6.16
N VAL A 88 -3.65 -1.72 6.34
CA VAL A 88 -2.52 -2.59 6.03
C VAL A 88 -2.35 -3.57 7.19
N SER A 89 -2.64 -4.85 6.95
CA SER A 89 -2.54 -5.92 7.96
C SER A 89 -1.14 -6.53 8.07
N GLY A 90 -0.26 -6.26 7.09
CA GLY A 90 1.12 -6.70 7.12
C GLY A 90 1.93 -6.13 5.97
N VAL A 91 3.23 -5.95 6.20
CA VAL A 91 4.22 -5.57 5.18
C VAL A 91 5.18 -6.72 5.00
N TYR A 92 5.36 -7.16 3.76
CA TYR A 92 6.17 -8.32 3.43
C TYR A 92 7.20 -7.95 2.37
N THR A 93 8.45 -8.25 2.63
CA THR A 93 9.53 -8.11 1.66
C THR A 93 9.65 -9.42 0.89
N TYR A 94 9.39 -9.42 -0.41
CA TYR A 94 9.45 -10.62 -1.25
C TYR A 94 10.87 -10.95 -1.69
N VAL A 95 11.68 -9.92 -1.95
CA VAL A 95 13.09 -10.03 -2.34
C VAL A 95 13.90 -9.07 -1.49
N ARG A 96 15.02 -9.55 -0.94
CA ARG A 96 15.99 -8.74 -0.20
C ARG A 96 17.39 -9.12 -0.68
N ASP A 97 18.21 -8.13 -1.00
CA ASP A 97 19.59 -8.35 -1.46
C ASP A 97 19.67 -9.31 -2.66
N ALA A 98 18.74 -9.17 -3.61
CA ALA A 98 18.55 -10.05 -4.78
C ALA A 98 18.24 -11.52 -4.45
N VAL A 99 17.93 -11.84 -3.20
CA VAL A 99 17.52 -13.18 -2.74
C VAL A 99 16.04 -13.18 -2.38
N MET A 100 15.30 -14.19 -2.83
CA MET A 100 13.91 -14.36 -2.43
C MET A 100 13.82 -14.68 -0.93
N THR A 101 12.94 -13.98 -0.23
CA THR A 101 12.62 -14.30 1.17
C THR A 101 11.59 -15.44 1.22
N THR A 102 11.31 -15.99 2.40
CA THR A 102 10.21 -16.96 2.55
C THR A 102 8.88 -16.44 2.01
N ALA A 103 8.58 -15.13 2.10
CA ALA A 103 7.38 -14.54 1.52
C ALA A 103 7.45 -14.47 -0.01
N GLY A 104 8.63 -14.24 -0.59
CA GLY A 104 8.85 -14.34 -2.03
C GLY A 104 8.64 -15.76 -2.57
N ILE A 105 9.07 -16.77 -1.81
CA ILE A 105 9.01 -18.18 -2.20
C ILE A 105 7.61 -18.76 -2.00
N ARG A 106 6.98 -18.48 -0.85
CA ARG A 106 5.76 -19.17 -0.39
C ARG A 106 4.50 -18.30 -0.46
N GLY A 107 4.65 -17.00 -0.72
CA GLY A 107 3.61 -16.00 -0.50
C GLY A 107 3.60 -15.49 0.95
N SER A 108 3.11 -14.26 1.13
CA SER A 108 3.08 -13.55 2.40
C SER A 108 2.36 -14.31 3.53
N ARG A 109 1.17 -14.87 3.25
CA ARG A 109 0.35 -15.54 4.26
C ARG A 109 0.98 -16.82 4.78
N GLN A 110 1.63 -17.58 3.90
CA GLN A 110 2.29 -18.83 4.22
C GLN A 110 3.59 -18.57 4.98
N ALA A 111 4.35 -17.54 4.58
CA ALA A 111 5.51 -17.10 5.33
C ALA A 111 5.15 -16.65 6.76
N GLU A 112 4.04 -15.94 6.92
CA GLU A 112 3.50 -15.57 8.23
C GLU A 112 3.15 -16.82 9.06
N LEU A 113 2.42 -17.78 8.47
CA LEU A 113 2.03 -19.02 9.14
C LEU A 113 3.24 -19.87 9.55
N ILE A 114 4.23 -20.02 8.67
CA ILE A 114 5.48 -20.74 8.96
C ILE A 114 6.17 -20.13 10.18
N ARG A 115 6.23 -18.79 10.24
CA ARG A 115 6.84 -18.06 11.35
C ARG A 115 6.03 -18.21 12.65
N GLN A 116 4.71 -18.07 12.59
CA GLN A 116 3.82 -18.18 13.74
C GLN A 116 3.83 -19.58 14.36
N LEU A 117 3.87 -20.63 13.53
CA LEU A 117 3.90 -22.02 13.98
C LEU A 117 5.30 -22.52 14.34
N GLY A 118 6.36 -21.75 14.06
CA GLY A 118 7.73 -22.21 14.23
C GLY A 118 8.09 -23.40 13.34
N ALA A 119 7.51 -23.47 12.13
CA ALA A 119 7.66 -24.59 11.20
C ALA A 119 9.03 -24.54 10.47
N ILE A 120 10.13 -24.65 11.22
CA ILE A 120 11.52 -24.53 10.71
C ILE A 120 11.86 -25.54 9.61
N ASN A 121 11.14 -26.65 9.53
CA ASN A 121 11.28 -27.61 8.45
C ASN A 121 10.85 -27.03 7.09
N GLN A 122 10.00 -25.99 7.08
CA GLN A 122 9.48 -25.35 5.87
C GLN A 122 10.42 -24.30 5.25
N THR A 123 11.52 -23.97 5.93
CA THR A 123 12.54 -23.00 5.48
C THR A 123 13.87 -23.67 5.16
N ARG A 124 13.87 -25.00 4.97
CA ARG A 124 15.10 -25.74 4.64
C ARG A 124 15.36 -25.67 3.13
N PRO A 125 16.64 -25.61 2.68
CA PRO A 125 16.96 -25.49 1.25
C PRO A 125 16.36 -26.58 0.37
N GLU A 126 16.23 -27.82 0.86
CA GLU A 126 15.59 -28.91 0.13
C GLU A 126 14.09 -28.69 -0.10
N ILE A 127 13.40 -27.98 0.80
CA ILE A 127 11.98 -27.63 0.63
C ILE A 127 11.85 -26.41 -0.27
N GLU A 128 12.70 -25.40 -0.10
CA GLU A 128 12.66 -24.18 -0.93
C GLU A 128 12.94 -24.47 -2.41
N ARG A 129 13.80 -25.44 -2.73
CA ARG A 129 14.04 -25.91 -4.10
C ARG A 129 12.78 -26.45 -4.80
N LEU A 130 11.84 -27.03 -4.06
CA LEU A 130 10.57 -27.50 -4.63
C LEU A 130 9.70 -26.36 -5.17
N PHE A 131 9.97 -25.11 -4.77
CA PHE A 131 9.29 -23.90 -5.22
C PHE A 131 10.10 -23.09 -6.24
N GLY A 132 11.20 -23.64 -6.77
CA GLY A 132 12.04 -22.99 -7.77
C GLY A 132 12.86 -21.80 -7.24
N ALA A 133 13.07 -21.74 -5.92
CA ALA A 133 13.66 -20.59 -5.25
C ALA A 133 15.17 -20.65 -4.98
N ALA A 134 15.77 -21.82 -5.14
CA ALA A 134 17.20 -22.02 -5.13
C ALA A 134 17.60 -22.82 -6.39
N PRO A 135 18.82 -22.63 -6.92
CA PRO A 135 19.34 -23.47 -7.99
C PRO A 135 19.40 -24.96 -7.60
#